data_AF-A0A3N9NX85-F1
#
_entry.id   AF-A0A3N9NX85-F1
#
_cell.length_a   1.000
_cell.length_b   1.000
_cell.length_c   1.000
_cell.angle_alpha   90.00
_cell.angle_beta   90.00
_cell.angle_gamma   90.00
#
_symmetry.space_group_name_H-M   'P 1'
#
loop_
_entity.id
_entity.type
_entity.pdbx_description
1 polymer ?
#
loop_
_entity_poly.entity_id
_entity_poly.type
_entity_poly.pdbx_seq_one_letter_code
_entity_poly.pdbx_strand_id
1 'polypeptide(L)'
;GDVWLGHRRLSIIDLNTGNQPIFNKTKDLCIIYNGEIYNYRDLRKELQEKGYQFSTDSDTEVILKLYEQQGFDSFAKLNGIFAFAICDNREKKNKLILVRDFYGIKPLHYYYSNNLFIFSSEQKAILLHPEVKRILNNQALHYHFNLRYTPGEETLFKNIFRLPPAHFLVVEDGEIVKKQKYYSIQQNIEHAVSEEEWKVRIVTQLREAVKRQLVSDVPIGVYLSGGMDSSSIVAMMRDLGVDRISTFSMGFNEPTDELDDARSIAQYYETDHHEIKMDLNPMQMMPEVIWHAEEPKINLLQGYLMSQFVSKSVKVILSGLGGDELFSGYDIHRYIYPFNRLHQMIPSWLEEKLFSGISH
;
A
#
# COMPACT_ATOMS: atom_id res chain seq x y z
N GLY A 1 -7.76 -28.24 10.38
CA GLY A 1 -8.87 -27.58 11.11
C GLY A 1 -9.77 -26.82 10.14
N ASP A 2 -10.92 -26.30 10.58
CA ASP A 2 -11.82 -25.50 9.74
C ASP A 2 -11.24 -24.09 9.50
N VAL A 3 -11.40 -23.57 8.28
CA VAL A 3 -10.95 -22.23 7.87
C VAL A 3 -12.16 -21.33 7.71
N TRP A 4 -12.11 -20.14 8.33
CA TRP A 4 -13.17 -19.15 8.27
C TRP A 4 -12.63 -17.87 7.62
N LEU A 5 -13.37 -17.34 6.64
CA LEU A 5 -13.03 -16.11 5.93
C LEU A 5 -14.17 -15.10 6.10
N GLY A 6 -13.83 -13.88 6.50
CA GLY A 6 -14.76 -12.76 6.62
C GLY A 6 -14.28 -11.57 5.80
N HIS A 7 -15.19 -10.90 5.11
CA HIS A 7 -14.87 -9.76 4.26
C HIS A 7 -15.94 -8.67 4.39
N ARG A 8 -15.49 -7.42 4.56
CA ARG A 8 -16.34 -6.22 4.52
C ARG A 8 -15.95 -5.39 3.30
N ARG A 9 -16.85 -5.32 2.32
CA ARG A 9 -16.57 -4.77 0.99
C ARG A 9 -16.73 -3.24 0.95
N LEU A 10 -15.73 -2.57 0.39
CA LEU A 10 -15.88 -1.25 -0.23
C LEU A 10 -15.93 -1.46 -1.75
N SER A 11 -17.12 -1.31 -2.36
CA SER A 11 -17.30 -1.58 -3.79
C SER A 11 -16.72 -0.44 -4.64
N ILE A 12 -15.62 -0.73 -5.36
CA ILE A 12 -14.90 0.21 -6.26
C ILE A 12 -14.94 -0.29 -7.70
N ILE A 13 -14.54 -1.56 -7.94
CA ILE A 13 -14.63 -2.24 -9.23
C ILE A 13 -15.73 -3.32 -9.15
N ASP A 14 -16.54 -3.41 -10.20
CA ASP A 14 -17.65 -4.35 -10.36
C ASP A 14 -18.64 -4.28 -9.18
N LEU A 15 -19.40 -3.18 -9.11
CA LEU A 15 -20.28 -2.87 -7.98
C LEU A 15 -21.34 -3.95 -7.70
N ASN A 16 -21.68 -4.79 -8.69
CA ASN A 16 -22.80 -5.71 -8.62
C ASN A 16 -22.36 -7.15 -8.31
N THR A 17 -21.32 -7.66 -8.97
CA THR A 17 -20.98 -9.09 -8.92
C THR A 17 -19.71 -9.42 -8.13
N GLY A 18 -18.87 -8.43 -7.81
CA GLY A 18 -17.61 -8.65 -7.09
C GLY A 18 -17.73 -8.91 -5.58
N ASN A 19 -18.86 -9.44 -5.10
CA ASN A 19 -19.01 -9.78 -3.69
C ASN A 19 -18.10 -10.96 -3.33
N GLN A 20 -17.48 -10.89 -2.16
CA GLN A 20 -16.51 -11.86 -1.70
C GLN A 20 -17.01 -12.55 -0.42
N PRO A 21 -16.67 -13.82 -0.18
CA PRO A 21 -15.64 -14.59 -0.90
C PRO A 21 -16.03 -15.04 -2.32
N ILE A 22 -15.06 -15.05 -3.24
CA ILE A 22 -15.23 -15.60 -4.60
C ILE A 22 -14.68 -17.01 -4.64
N PHE A 23 -15.41 -17.92 -5.27
CA PHE A 23 -15.04 -19.33 -5.42
C PHE A 23 -14.74 -19.66 -6.87
N ASN A 24 -13.87 -20.65 -7.10
CA ASN A 24 -13.74 -21.25 -8.43
C ASN A 24 -14.93 -22.20 -8.70
N LYS A 25 -14.96 -22.78 -9.91
CA LYS A 25 -16.09 -23.60 -10.38
C LYS A 25 -16.32 -24.84 -9.50
N THR A 26 -15.27 -25.47 -9.01
CA THR A 26 -15.32 -26.68 -8.16
C THR A 26 -15.52 -26.35 -6.68
N LYS A 27 -15.42 -25.06 -6.28
CA LYS A 27 -15.50 -24.57 -4.91
C LYS A 27 -14.44 -25.17 -3.97
N ASP A 28 -13.32 -25.63 -4.52
CA ASP A 28 -12.14 -26.04 -3.77
C ASP A 28 -11.12 -24.91 -3.60
N LEU A 29 -11.29 -23.81 -4.35
CA LEU A 29 -10.57 -22.55 -4.17
C LEU A 29 -11.53 -21.43 -3.78
N CYS A 30 -11.09 -20.58 -2.85
CA CYS A 30 -11.83 -19.42 -2.37
C CYS A 30 -10.88 -18.25 -2.12
N ILE A 31 -11.29 -17.01 -2.41
CA ILE A 31 -10.49 -15.81 -2.17
C ILE A 31 -11.28 -14.72 -1.42
N ILE A 32 -10.60 -14.03 -0.51
CA ILE A 32 -10.97 -12.70 -0.03
C ILE A 32 -9.81 -11.72 -0.25
N TYR A 33 -10.11 -10.44 -0.44
CA TYR A 33 -9.22 -9.49 -1.07
C TYR A 33 -9.53 -8.04 -0.70
N ASN A 34 -8.50 -7.30 -0.29
CA ASN A 34 -8.51 -5.86 -0.09
C ASN A 34 -7.43 -5.26 -1.00
N GLY A 35 -7.83 -4.56 -2.06
CA GLY A 35 -6.88 -4.03 -3.04
C GLY A 35 -7.53 -3.58 -4.33
N GLU A 36 -6.67 -3.20 -5.28
CA GLU A 36 -6.98 -3.05 -6.70
C GLU A 36 -5.85 -3.65 -7.55
N ILE A 37 -6.17 -4.46 -8.56
CA ILE A 37 -5.20 -4.96 -9.56
C ILE A 37 -5.37 -4.15 -10.84
N TYR A 38 -4.46 -3.22 -11.13
CA TYR A 38 -4.57 -2.31 -12.26
C TYR A 38 -4.45 -2.99 -13.63
N ASN A 39 -3.71 -4.10 -13.73
CA ASN A 39 -3.56 -4.86 -14.97
C ASN A 39 -4.55 -6.03 -15.12
N TYR A 40 -5.65 -6.06 -14.33
CA TYR A 40 -6.57 -7.19 -14.33
C TYR A 40 -7.22 -7.46 -15.69
N ARG A 41 -7.47 -6.42 -16.50
CA ARG A 41 -8.10 -6.57 -17.83
C ARG A 41 -7.19 -7.33 -18.80
N ASP A 42 -5.89 -7.05 -18.77
CA ASP A 42 -4.90 -7.73 -19.61
C ASP A 42 -4.77 -9.20 -19.17
N LEU A 43 -4.63 -9.44 -17.86
CA LEU A 43 -4.58 -10.79 -17.28
C LEU A 43 -5.87 -11.59 -17.56
N ARG A 44 -7.03 -10.94 -17.50
CA ARG A 44 -8.33 -11.55 -17.83
C ARG A 44 -8.36 -12.00 -19.29
N LYS A 45 -7.89 -11.17 -20.21
CA LYS A 45 -7.81 -11.51 -21.64
C LYS A 45 -6.89 -12.71 -21.87
N GLU A 46 -5.70 -12.72 -21.27
CA GLU A 46 -4.77 -13.87 -21.35
C GLU A 46 -5.39 -15.17 -20.82
N LEU A 47 -6.19 -15.10 -19.75
CA LEU A 47 -6.89 -16.25 -19.18
C LEU A 47 -8.04 -16.71 -20.09
N GLN A 48 -8.80 -15.78 -20.68
CA GLN A 48 -9.88 -16.08 -21.62
C GLN A 48 -9.36 -16.78 -22.88
N GLU A 49 -8.22 -16.33 -23.42
CA GLU A 49 -7.54 -16.98 -24.57
C GLU A 49 -7.14 -18.43 -24.26
N LYS A 50 -6.96 -18.76 -22.97
CA LYS A 50 -6.67 -20.12 -22.49
C LYS A 50 -7.92 -20.90 -22.06
N GLY A 51 -9.11 -20.36 -22.31
CA GLY A 51 -10.39 -21.02 -22.08
C GLY A 51 -11.01 -20.78 -20.69
N TYR A 52 -10.46 -19.90 -19.85
CA TYR A 52 -11.07 -19.57 -18.55
C TYR A 52 -12.33 -18.71 -18.74
N GLN A 53 -13.43 -19.14 -18.11
CA GLN A 53 -14.71 -18.40 -18.09
C GLN A 53 -14.87 -17.63 -16.79
N PHE A 54 -15.33 -16.38 -16.84
CA PHE A 54 -15.51 -15.53 -15.66
C PHE A 54 -16.99 -15.39 -15.29
N SER A 55 -17.24 -15.30 -13.99
CA SER A 55 -18.58 -15.11 -13.41
C SER A 55 -18.83 -13.68 -12.92
N THR A 56 -17.75 -12.91 -12.78
CA THR A 56 -17.73 -11.52 -12.33
C THR A 56 -16.87 -10.67 -13.25
N ASP A 57 -17.01 -9.34 -13.14
CA ASP A 57 -16.12 -8.38 -13.78
C ASP A 57 -15.03 -7.85 -12.83
N SER A 58 -15.00 -8.35 -11.58
CA SER A 58 -14.01 -7.99 -10.58
C SER A 58 -12.63 -8.56 -10.90
N ASP A 59 -11.63 -7.72 -10.66
CA ASP A 59 -10.23 -8.08 -10.52
C ASP A 59 -9.97 -9.25 -9.55
N THR A 60 -10.78 -9.39 -8.50
CA THR A 60 -10.68 -10.48 -7.52
C THR A 60 -10.71 -11.88 -8.17
N GLU A 61 -11.62 -12.11 -9.12
CA GLU A 61 -11.74 -13.42 -9.78
C GLU A 61 -10.54 -13.70 -10.70
N VAL A 62 -9.93 -12.66 -11.26
CA VAL A 62 -8.70 -12.77 -12.06
C VAL A 62 -7.56 -13.31 -11.21
N ILE A 63 -7.40 -12.83 -9.97
CA ILE A 63 -6.38 -13.34 -9.03
C ILE A 63 -6.59 -14.84 -8.79
N LEU A 64 -7.82 -15.24 -8.46
CA LEU A 64 -8.12 -16.64 -8.13
C LEU A 64 -7.82 -17.58 -9.30
N LYS A 65 -8.20 -17.20 -10.53
CA LYS A 65 -7.96 -17.98 -11.74
C LYS A 65 -6.50 -18.00 -12.15
N LEU A 66 -5.79 -16.90 -11.96
CA LEU A 66 -4.35 -16.85 -12.23
C LEU A 66 -3.59 -17.78 -11.26
N TYR A 67 -3.99 -17.80 -9.99
CA TYR A 67 -3.48 -18.74 -9.00
C TYR A 67 -3.84 -20.19 -9.32
N GLU A 68 -5.09 -20.45 -9.73
CA GLU A 68 -5.53 -21.79 -10.17
C GLU A 68 -4.65 -22.32 -11.30
N GLN A 69 -4.27 -21.45 -12.24
CA GLN A 69 -3.45 -21.80 -13.39
C GLN A 69 -1.96 -21.98 -13.05
N GLN A 70 -1.37 -21.05 -12.30
CA GLN A 70 0.10 -20.89 -12.20
C GLN A 70 0.63 -21.03 -10.77
N GLY A 71 -0.23 -21.26 -9.78
CA GLY A 71 0.16 -21.32 -8.38
C GLY A 71 0.82 -20.04 -7.91
N PHE A 72 1.88 -20.16 -7.11
CA PHE A 72 2.55 -19.00 -6.50
C PHE A 72 3.24 -18.07 -7.50
N ASP A 73 3.60 -18.56 -8.68
CA ASP A 73 4.26 -17.75 -9.73
C ASP A 73 3.34 -16.66 -10.30
N SER A 74 2.02 -16.82 -10.11
CA SER A 74 1.02 -15.82 -10.47
C SER A 74 1.23 -14.48 -9.76
N PHE A 75 1.74 -14.49 -8.52
CA PHE A 75 1.77 -13.30 -7.67
C PHE A 75 2.69 -12.20 -8.21
N ALA A 76 3.77 -12.58 -8.89
CA ALA A 76 4.71 -11.64 -9.49
C ALA A 76 4.13 -10.91 -10.72
N LYS A 77 3.00 -11.38 -11.27
CA LYS A 77 2.34 -10.76 -12.44
C LYS A 77 1.30 -9.70 -12.07
N LEU A 78 0.95 -9.61 -10.78
CA LEU A 78 -0.07 -8.70 -10.30
C LEU A 78 0.51 -7.29 -10.19
N ASN A 79 -0.01 -6.35 -10.98
CA ASN A 79 0.31 -4.93 -10.85
C ASN A 79 -0.82 -4.24 -10.11
N GLY A 80 -0.59 -3.83 -8.88
CA GLY A 80 -1.66 -3.31 -8.02
C GLY A 80 -1.22 -3.06 -6.59
N ILE A 81 -2.16 -2.62 -5.77
CA ILE A 81 -2.04 -2.53 -4.32
C ILE A 81 -2.97 -3.56 -3.71
N PHE A 82 -2.48 -4.45 -2.84
CA PHE A 82 -3.27 -5.61 -2.46
C PHE A 82 -2.81 -6.33 -1.20
N ALA A 83 -3.80 -6.84 -0.48
CA ALA A 83 -3.66 -7.92 0.47
C ALA A 83 -4.81 -8.91 0.22
N PHE A 84 -4.51 -10.19 0.06
CA PHE A 84 -5.54 -11.21 -0.11
C PHE A 84 -5.23 -12.49 0.64
N ALA A 85 -6.28 -13.29 0.83
CA ALA A 85 -6.19 -14.63 1.37
C ALA A 85 -6.87 -15.61 0.40
N ILE A 86 -6.17 -16.67 0.02
CA ILE A 86 -6.72 -17.80 -0.74
C ILE A 86 -6.82 -19.01 0.18
N CYS A 87 -8.00 -19.63 0.24
CA CYS A 87 -8.17 -20.96 0.77
C CYS A 87 -8.09 -21.95 -0.39
N ASP A 88 -7.12 -22.86 -0.36
CA ASP A 88 -6.92 -23.94 -1.33
C ASP A 88 -7.13 -25.30 -0.68
N ASN A 89 -8.22 -25.96 -1.07
CA ASN A 89 -8.63 -27.25 -0.54
C ASN A 89 -8.54 -28.39 -1.56
N ARG A 90 -7.86 -28.20 -2.69
CA ARG A 90 -7.73 -29.23 -3.74
C ARG A 90 -7.08 -30.52 -3.23
N GLU A 91 -6.13 -30.41 -2.30
CA GLU A 91 -5.42 -31.53 -1.67
C GLU A 91 -6.01 -31.99 -0.33
N LYS A 92 -7.18 -31.48 0.08
CA LYS A 92 -7.79 -31.74 1.41
C LYS A 92 -6.91 -31.34 2.61
N LYS A 93 -6.04 -30.34 2.43
CA LYS A 93 -5.13 -29.81 3.46
C LYS A 93 -5.58 -28.49 4.08
N ASN A 94 -6.73 -27.94 3.66
CA ASN A 94 -7.23 -26.63 4.10
C ASN A 94 -6.13 -25.54 4.11
N LYS A 95 -5.42 -25.40 2.98
CA LYS A 95 -4.26 -24.51 2.87
C LYS A 95 -4.75 -23.06 2.83
N LEU A 96 -4.31 -22.24 3.76
CA LEU A 96 -4.56 -20.80 3.76
C LEU A 96 -3.31 -20.07 3.27
N ILE A 97 -3.46 -19.22 2.25
CA ILE A 97 -2.36 -18.49 1.64
C ILE A 97 -2.66 -17.00 1.77
N LEU A 98 -1.82 -16.28 2.52
CA LEU A 98 -1.87 -14.83 2.61
C LEU A 98 -0.85 -14.22 1.67
N VAL A 99 -1.20 -13.16 0.95
CA VAL A 99 -0.29 -12.47 0.03
C VAL A 99 -0.42 -10.98 0.21
N ARG A 100 0.72 -10.27 0.20
CA ARG A 100 0.77 -8.80 0.30
C ARG A 100 1.60 -8.22 -0.84
N ASP A 101 1.14 -7.09 -1.37
CA ASP A 101 1.70 -6.40 -2.54
C ASP A 101 3.16 -6.00 -2.39
N PHE A 102 3.76 -5.58 -3.50
CA PHE A 102 5.20 -5.43 -3.66
C PHE A 102 5.82 -4.44 -2.65
N TYR A 103 5.05 -3.42 -2.26
CA TYR A 103 5.50 -2.35 -1.37
C TYR A 103 4.80 -2.38 0.00
N GLY A 104 3.86 -3.31 0.19
CA GLY A 104 3.08 -3.42 1.42
C GLY A 104 2.09 -2.27 1.60
N ILE A 105 1.53 -1.73 0.51
CA ILE A 105 0.59 -0.61 0.56
C ILE A 105 -0.68 -1.00 1.30
N LYS A 106 -1.27 -2.17 1.01
CA LYS A 106 -2.41 -2.67 1.77
C LYS A 106 -1.93 -3.39 3.04
N PRO A 107 -2.50 -3.10 4.22
CA PRO A 107 -2.08 -3.73 5.46
C PRO A 107 -2.57 -5.18 5.54
N LEU A 108 -1.72 -6.04 6.08
CA LEU A 108 -2.06 -7.43 6.37
C LEU A 108 -1.28 -7.89 7.60
N HIS A 109 -2.02 -8.20 8.64
CA HIS A 109 -1.51 -8.62 9.94
C HIS A 109 -1.96 -10.05 10.23
N TYR A 110 -1.16 -10.77 11.01
CA TYR A 110 -1.49 -12.11 11.47
C TYR A 110 -1.04 -12.31 12.91
N TYR A 111 -1.81 -13.10 13.66
CA TYR A 111 -1.46 -13.62 14.96
C TYR A 111 -1.14 -15.09 14.85
N TYR A 112 -0.08 -15.50 15.55
CA TYR A 112 0.31 -16.89 15.61
C TYR A 112 0.80 -17.28 17.00
N SER A 113 0.07 -18.18 17.66
CA SER A 113 0.47 -18.78 18.94
C SER A 113 -0.43 -19.96 19.29
N ASN A 114 0.11 -20.99 19.97
CA ASN A 114 -0.65 -22.15 20.47
C ASN A 114 -1.55 -22.80 19.40
N ASN A 115 -1.03 -22.97 18.18
CA ASN A 115 -1.74 -23.52 17.02
C ASN A 115 -3.00 -22.73 16.59
N LEU A 116 -3.16 -21.50 17.08
CA LEU A 116 -4.16 -20.55 16.63
C LEU A 116 -3.53 -19.60 15.62
N PHE A 117 -4.07 -19.60 14.41
CA PHE A 117 -3.72 -18.65 13.36
C PHE A 117 -4.92 -17.75 13.04
N ILE A 118 -4.72 -16.44 13.14
CA ILE A 118 -5.73 -15.43 12.78
C ILE A 118 -5.06 -14.39 11.90
N PHE A 119 -5.77 -13.87 10.90
CA PHE A 119 -5.27 -12.75 10.12
C PHE A 119 -6.35 -11.69 9.94
N SER A 120 -5.93 -10.46 9.65
CA SER A 120 -6.81 -9.36 9.32
C SER A 120 -6.04 -8.23 8.63
N SER A 121 -6.74 -7.34 7.94
CA SER A 121 -6.15 -6.07 7.50
C SER A 121 -5.73 -5.20 8.71
N GLU A 122 -6.41 -5.32 9.85
CA GLU A 122 -6.24 -4.43 11.01
C GLU A 122 -6.05 -5.25 12.31
N GLN A 123 -5.09 -4.83 13.14
CA GLN A 123 -4.69 -5.50 14.38
C GLN A 123 -5.84 -5.60 15.38
N LYS A 124 -6.70 -4.58 15.44
CA LYS A 124 -7.84 -4.52 16.37
C LYS A 124 -8.84 -5.64 16.14
N ALA A 125 -8.98 -6.15 14.90
CA ALA A 125 -9.86 -7.28 14.62
C ALA A 125 -9.31 -8.59 15.21
N ILE A 126 -7.99 -8.77 15.16
CA ILE A 126 -7.29 -9.92 15.75
C ILE A 126 -7.46 -9.89 17.28
N LEU A 127 -7.33 -8.70 17.88
CA LEU A 127 -7.45 -8.46 19.33
C LEU A 127 -8.86 -8.67 19.91
N LEU A 128 -9.87 -8.91 19.06
CA LEU A 128 -11.22 -9.28 19.51
C LEU A 128 -11.35 -10.78 19.83
N HIS A 129 -10.42 -11.62 19.36
CA HIS A 129 -10.47 -13.04 19.64
C HIS A 129 -10.14 -13.32 21.13
N PRO A 130 -10.95 -14.11 21.86
CA PRO A 130 -10.78 -14.30 23.31
C PRO A 130 -9.43 -14.85 23.75
N GLU A 131 -8.79 -15.66 22.91
CA GLU A 131 -7.48 -16.26 23.21
C GLU A 131 -6.29 -15.34 22.93
N VAL A 132 -6.51 -14.21 22.25
CA VAL A 132 -5.45 -13.25 21.92
C VAL A 132 -5.25 -12.29 23.08
N LYS A 133 -4.10 -12.40 23.75
CA LYS A 133 -3.76 -11.52 24.88
C LYS A 133 -3.15 -10.21 24.38
N ARG A 134 -3.61 -9.09 24.94
CA ARG A 134 -3.03 -7.75 24.72
C ARG A 134 -1.73 -7.59 25.52
N ILE A 135 -0.63 -8.08 24.96
CA ILE A 135 0.70 -8.01 25.59
C ILE A 135 1.56 -7.04 24.79
N LEU A 136 2.17 -6.06 25.47
CA LEU A 136 3.07 -5.10 24.86
C LEU A 136 4.36 -5.79 24.36
N ASN A 137 4.74 -5.50 23.13
CA ASN A 137 6.02 -5.90 22.57
C ASN A 137 7.10 -4.87 22.93
N ASN A 138 7.88 -5.16 23.98
CA ASN A 138 8.92 -4.24 24.47
C ASN A 138 10.03 -3.98 23.43
N GLN A 139 10.31 -4.94 22.56
CA GLN A 139 11.30 -4.75 21.49
C GLN A 139 10.77 -3.79 20.42
N ALA A 140 9.53 -3.99 19.96
CA ALA A 140 8.89 -3.06 19.04
C ALA A 140 8.75 -1.66 19.63
N LEU A 141 8.44 -1.55 20.94
CA LEU A 141 8.39 -0.27 21.65
C LEU A 141 9.75 0.42 21.68
N HIS A 142 10.82 -0.33 21.96
CA HIS A 142 12.19 0.20 21.93
C HIS A 142 12.53 0.75 20.54
N TYR A 143 12.23 0.02 19.46
CA TYR A 143 12.41 0.54 18.10
C TYR A 143 11.58 1.79 17.85
N HIS A 144 10.32 1.79 18.31
CA HIS A 144 9.43 2.91 18.12
C HIS A 144 9.97 4.20 18.75
N PHE A 145 10.51 4.14 19.97
CA PHE A 145 11.08 5.32 20.61
C PHE A 145 12.37 5.84 19.95
N ASN A 146 13.17 4.95 19.37
CA ASN A 146 14.43 5.34 18.73
C ASN A 146 14.25 5.76 17.27
N LEU A 147 13.32 5.14 16.53
CA LEU A 147 13.15 5.32 15.10
C LEU A 147 11.88 6.12 14.73
N ARG A 148 10.97 6.36 15.69
CA ARG A 148 9.65 6.98 15.50
C ARG A 148 8.66 6.17 14.64
N TYR A 149 8.99 4.91 14.35
CA TYR A 149 8.11 3.92 13.73
C TYR A 149 8.55 2.50 14.14
N THR A 150 7.70 1.50 13.89
CA THR A 150 8.01 0.10 14.17
C THR A 150 8.47 -0.59 12.87
N PRO A 151 9.78 -0.88 12.73
CA PRO A 151 10.33 -1.46 11.51
C PRO A 151 10.01 -2.95 11.38
N GLY A 152 10.04 -3.44 10.13
CA GLY A 152 9.93 -4.87 9.82
C GLY A 152 8.53 -5.45 10.02
N GLU A 153 8.50 -6.67 10.57
CA GLU A 153 7.30 -7.48 10.76
C GLU A 153 6.63 -7.24 12.11
N GLU A 154 7.31 -6.61 13.05
CA GLU A 154 6.82 -6.46 14.40
C GLU A 154 5.68 -5.44 14.50
N THR A 155 4.80 -5.65 15.47
CA THR A 155 3.83 -4.64 15.91
C THR A 155 4.03 -4.36 17.40
N LEU A 156 3.35 -3.34 17.93
CA LEU A 156 3.37 -3.06 19.37
C LEU A 156 2.69 -4.16 20.20
N PHE A 157 1.99 -5.11 19.58
CA PHE A 157 1.40 -6.27 20.25
C PHE A 157 2.26 -7.51 20.02
N LYS A 158 2.63 -8.19 21.10
CA LYS A 158 3.37 -9.45 21.05
C LYS A 158 2.55 -10.51 20.30
N ASN A 159 3.23 -11.29 19.45
CA ASN A 159 2.66 -12.34 18.59
C ASN A 159 1.70 -11.86 17.50
N ILE A 160 1.51 -10.54 17.33
CA ILE A 160 0.85 -9.97 16.16
C ILE A 160 1.94 -9.43 15.25
N PHE A 161 1.98 -9.96 14.05
CA PHE A 161 2.98 -9.66 13.04
C PHE A 161 2.33 -9.05 11.82
N ARG A 162 3.11 -8.27 11.09
CA ARG A 162 2.77 -7.70 9.79
C ARG A 162 3.43 -8.56 8.72
N LEU A 163 2.67 -9.02 7.72
CA LEU A 163 3.27 -9.74 6.59
C LEU A 163 4.20 -8.78 5.81
N PRO A 164 5.47 -9.12 5.53
CA PRO A 164 6.34 -8.21 4.80
C PRO A 164 5.82 -7.86 3.39
N PRO A 165 6.22 -6.72 2.82
CA PRO A 165 6.02 -6.41 1.41
C PRO A 165 6.54 -7.52 0.50
N ALA A 166 5.84 -7.79 -0.61
CA ALA A 166 6.20 -8.78 -1.61
C ALA A 166 6.35 -10.22 -1.08
N HIS A 167 5.63 -10.56 0.00
CA HIS A 167 5.66 -11.90 0.58
C HIS A 167 4.30 -12.58 0.51
N PHE A 168 4.36 -13.91 0.48
CA PHE A 168 3.23 -14.75 0.83
C PHE A 168 3.56 -15.65 2.02
N LEU A 169 2.51 -16.02 2.75
CA LEU A 169 2.54 -16.93 3.89
C LEU A 169 1.58 -18.08 3.61
N VAL A 170 2.00 -19.31 3.89
CA VAL A 170 1.17 -20.51 3.75
C VAL A 170 1.00 -21.14 5.13
N VAL A 171 -0.25 -21.41 5.47
CA VAL A 171 -0.66 -22.06 6.71
C VAL A 171 -1.36 -23.36 6.36
N GLU A 172 -0.92 -24.45 6.97
CA GLU A 172 -1.50 -25.79 6.85
C GLU A 172 -1.69 -26.36 8.26
N ASP A 173 -2.88 -26.88 8.55
CA ASP A 173 -3.22 -27.44 9.87
C ASP A 173 -2.93 -26.52 11.07
N GLY A 174 -3.07 -25.20 10.84
CA GLY A 174 -2.83 -24.17 11.85
C GLY A 174 -1.37 -23.76 11.97
N GLU A 175 -0.43 -24.43 11.29
CA GLU A 175 1.00 -24.14 11.33
C GLU A 175 1.45 -23.33 10.12
N ILE A 176 2.36 -22.38 10.33
CA ILE A 176 3.02 -21.67 9.23
C ILE A 176 4.05 -22.61 8.59
N VAL A 177 3.74 -23.14 7.41
CA VAL A 177 4.63 -24.06 6.70
C VAL A 177 5.55 -23.36 5.70
N LYS A 178 5.20 -22.14 5.28
CA LYS A 178 6.01 -21.38 4.32
C LYS A 178 5.81 -19.88 4.46
N LYS A 179 6.90 -19.12 4.44
CA LYS A 179 6.90 -17.65 4.27
C LYS A 179 7.94 -17.31 3.22
N GLN A 180 7.56 -16.71 2.10
CA GLN A 180 8.49 -16.51 0.99
C GLN A 180 8.25 -15.17 0.29
N LYS A 181 9.35 -14.48 -0.02
CA LYS A 181 9.37 -13.31 -0.92
C LYS A 181 9.17 -13.78 -2.35
N TYR A 182 8.21 -13.19 -3.05
CA TYR A 182 7.89 -13.54 -4.44
C TYR A 182 8.26 -12.44 -5.44
N TYR A 183 8.58 -11.23 -4.97
CA TYR A 183 9.00 -10.12 -5.83
C TYR A 183 10.13 -9.30 -5.17
N SER A 184 11.07 -8.84 -5.99
CA SER A 184 12.11 -7.89 -5.58
C SER A 184 12.44 -6.98 -6.75
N ILE A 185 12.59 -5.68 -6.47
CA ILE A 185 13.07 -4.71 -7.47
C ILE A 185 14.48 -5.11 -7.90
N GLN A 186 14.68 -5.30 -9.20
CA GLN A 186 16.00 -5.50 -9.77
C GLN A 186 16.62 -4.12 -10.06
N GLN A 187 17.81 -3.86 -9.52
CA GLN A 187 18.53 -2.60 -9.74
C GLN A 187 19.39 -2.72 -11.00
N ASN A 188 18.75 -2.60 -12.17
CA ASN A 188 19.46 -2.54 -13.45
C ASN A 188 19.63 -1.08 -13.85
N ILE A 189 20.74 -0.46 -13.44
CA ILE A 189 21.02 0.95 -13.73
C ILE A 189 21.57 1.09 -15.15
N GLU A 190 20.81 1.74 -16.04
CA GLU A 190 21.24 2.05 -17.40
C GLU A 190 22.07 3.34 -17.42
N HIS A 191 23.40 3.22 -17.59
CA HIS A 191 24.30 4.38 -17.58
C HIS A 191 24.44 5.10 -18.93
N ALA A 192 24.00 4.49 -20.03
CA ALA A 192 24.19 5.02 -21.39
C ALA A 192 23.04 5.95 -21.85
N VAL A 193 22.06 6.22 -20.98
CA VAL A 193 20.87 7.00 -21.30
C VAL A 193 21.10 8.47 -20.93
N SER A 194 20.77 9.37 -21.85
CA SER A 194 20.92 10.82 -21.63
C SER A 194 19.93 11.35 -20.58
N GLU A 195 20.25 12.49 -19.94
CA GLU A 195 19.35 13.13 -18.98
C GLU A 195 17.99 13.49 -19.61
N GLU A 196 17.99 14.02 -20.84
CA GLU A 196 16.77 14.35 -21.57
C GLU A 196 15.90 13.13 -21.84
N GLU A 197 16.51 12.01 -22.19
CA GLU A 197 15.79 10.75 -22.36
C GLU A 197 15.21 10.25 -21.04
N TRP A 198 15.93 10.39 -19.91
CA TRP A 198 15.40 10.06 -18.59
C TRP A 198 14.20 10.91 -18.20
N LYS A 199 14.21 12.22 -18.48
CA LYS A 199 13.06 13.10 -18.23
C LYS A 199 11.81 12.59 -18.96
N VAL A 200 11.95 12.27 -20.25
CA VAL A 200 10.85 11.72 -21.05
C VAL A 200 10.37 10.38 -20.50
N ARG A 201 11.29 9.48 -20.14
CA ARG A 201 10.95 8.17 -19.57
C ARG A 201 10.20 8.30 -18.24
N ILE A 202 10.65 9.17 -17.33
CA ILE A 202 9.99 9.40 -16.03
C ILE A 202 8.56 9.91 -16.23
N VAL A 203 8.39 10.96 -17.05
CA VAL A 203 7.06 11.51 -17.34
C VAL A 203 6.16 10.46 -17.97
N THR A 204 6.68 9.66 -18.92
CA THR A 204 5.94 8.56 -19.55
C THR A 204 5.50 7.51 -18.52
N GLN A 205 6.39 7.08 -17.63
CA GLN A 205 6.06 6.07 -16.62
C GLN A 205 5.09 6.59 -15.56
N LEU A 206 5.24 7.84 -15.14
CA LEU A 206 4.31 8.50 -14.23
C LEU A 206 2.92 8.59 -14.85
N ARG A 207 2.83 9.02 -16.11
CA ARG A 207 1.57 9.08 -16.87
C ARG A 207 0.90 7.71 -16.96
N GLU A 208 1.65 6.66 -17.29
CA GLU A 208 1.10 5.30 -17.35
C GLU A 208 0.72 4.75 -15.97
N ALA A 209 1.42 5.14 -14.90
CA ALA A 209 1.05 4.79 -13.53
C ALA A 209 -0.27 5.46 -13.13
N VAL A 210 -0.45 6.76 -13.40
CA VAL A 210 -1.70 7.47 -13.16
C VAL A 210 -2.83 6.85 -13.98
N LYS A 211 -2.62 6.62 -15.28
CA LYS A 211 -3.61 5.98 -16.16
C LYS A 211 -4.11 4.64 -15.62
N ARG A 212 -3.20 3.80 -15.09
CA ARG A 212 -3.55 2.52 -14.46
C ARG A 212 -4.42 2.68 -13.21
N GLN A 213 -4.18 3.73 -12.42
CA GLN A 213 -4.93 4.03 -11.20
C GLN A 213 -6.25 4.79 -11.45
N LEU A 214 -6.53 5.18 -12.70
CA LEU A 214 -7.83 5.74 -13.11
C LEU A 214 -8.90 4.67 -13.39
N VAL A 215 -8.55 3.38 -13.30
CA VAL A 215 -9.49 2.28 -13.54
C VAL A 215 -10.40 2.10 -12.32
N SER A 216 -11.55 2.78 -12.30
CA SER A 216 -12.54 2.73 -11.22
C SER A 216 -13.96 2.89 -11.75
N ASP A 217 -14.94 2.22 -11.12
CA ASP A 217 -16.38 2.42 -11.43
C ASP A 217 -17.02 3.50 -10.53
N VAL A 218 -16.22 4.17 -9.70
CA VAL A 218 -16.65 5.27 -8.81
C VAL A 218 -15.77 6.51 -9.02
N PRO A 219 -16.24 7.72 -8.65
CA PRO A 219 -15.43 8.93 -8.77
C PRO A 219 -14.12 8.86 -7.98
N ILE A 220 -13.05 9.39 -8.60
CA ILE A 220 -11.69 9.48 -8.05
C ILE A 220 -11.39 10.95 -7.73
N GLY A 221 -10.85 11.21 -6.54
CA GLY A 221 -10.27 12.50 -6.16
C GLY A 221 -8.75 12.47 -6.09
N VAL A 222 -8.15 13.63 -5.82
CA VAL A 222 -6.71 13.78 -5.59
C VAL A 222 -6.45 14.59 -4.33
N TYR A 223 -5.57 14.12 -3.46
CA TYR A 223 -5.00 14.99 -2.42
C TYR A 223 -4.06 15.99 -3.08
N LEU A 224 -4.38 17.28 -2.96
CA LEU A 224 -3.58 18.36 -3.53
C LEU A 224 -2.86 19.12 -2.43
N SER A 225 -1.58 19.37 -2.66
CA SER A 225 -0.71 20.22 -1.84
C SER A 225 -0.01 21.22 -2.77
N GLY A 226 0.80 22.12 -2.20
CA GLY A 226 1.66 23.00 -2.99
C GLY A 226 2.83 22.25 -3.66
N GLY A 227 3.08 21.01 -3.25
CA GLY A 227 4.20 20.19 -3.69
C GLY A 227 4.13 19.66 -5.12
N MET A 228 5.31 19.32 -5.65
CA MET A 228 5.48 18.77 -7.01
C MET A 228 4.81 17.39 -7.17
N ASP A 229 4.78 16.56 -6.12
CA ASP A 229 4.29 15.19 -6.21
C ASP A 229 2.78 15.13 -6.52
N SER A 230 1.96 15.81 -5.71
CA SER A 230 0.51 15.85 -5.93
C SER A 230 0.12 16.63 -7.19
N SER A 231 0.82 17.73 -7.48
CA SER A 231 0.54 18.54 -8.67
C SER A 231 0.87 17.80 -9.96
N SER A 232 1.92 16.96 -9.96
CA SER A 232 2.25 16.09 -11.09
C SER A 232 1.13 15.08 -11.37
N ILE A 233 0.46 14.54 -10.33
CA ILE A 233 -0.69 13.64 -10.52
C ILE A 233 -1.84 14.37 -11.21
N VAL A 234 -2.19 15.58 -10.74
CA VAL A 234 -3.25 16.41 -11.36
C VAL A 234 -2.90 16.73 -12.81
N ALA A 235 -1.65 17.08 -13.08
CA ALA A 235 -1.16 17.34 -14.44
C ALA A 235 -1.33 16.13 -15.36
N MET A 236 -0.92 14.93 -14.90
CA MET A 236 -1.06 13.70 -15.67
C MET A 236 -2.54 13.33 -15.90
N MET A 237 -3.41 13.53 -14.90
CA MET A 237 -4.85 13.30 -15.07
C MET A 237 -5.44 14.23 -16.13
N ARG A 238 -5.05 15.51 -16.15
CA ARG A 238 -5.51 16.47 -17.16
C ARG A 238 -5.01 16.08 -18.55
N ASP A 239 -3.75 15.69 -18.70
CA ASP A 239 -3.17 15.20 -19.96
C ASP A 239 -3.88 13.93 -20.48
N LEU A 240 -4.31 13.07 -19.57
CA LEU A 240 -5.09 11.87 -19.89
C LEU A 240 -6.56 12.17 -20.27
N GLY A 241 -6.97 13.44 -20.28
CA GLY A 241 -8.31 13.87 -20.67
C GLY A 241 -9.36 13.74 -19.57
N VAL A 242 -8.96 13.77 -18.29
CA VAL A 242 -9.92 13.83 -17.19
C VAL A 242 -10.48 15.26 -17.09
N ASP A 243 -11.75 15.42 -17.47
CA ASP A 243 -12.39 16.75 -17.57
C ASP A 243 -12.63 17.41 -16.21
N ARG A 244 -13.15 16.66 -15.24
CA ARG A 244 -13.45 17.13 -13.88
C ARG A 244 -12.64 16.38 -12.86
N ILE A 245 -11.60 17.03 -12.35
CA ILE A 245 -10.75 16.48 -11.29
C ILE A 245 -11.18 17.13 -9.98
N SER A 246 -11.68 16.34 -9.03
CA SER A 246 -11.93 16.83 -7.67
C SER A 246 -10.63 16.78 -6.86
N THR A 247 -10.20 17.92 -6.33
CA THR A 247 -8.97 18.05 -5.55
C THR A 247 -9.30 18.45 -4.12
N PHE A 248 -8.54 17.92 -3.16
CA PHE A 248 -8.79 18.11 -1.74
C PHE A 248 -7.53 18.57 -1.02
N SER A 249 -7.63 19.69 -0.31
CA SER A 249 -6.54 20.26 0.50
C SER A 249 -7.01 20.52 1.92
N MET A 250 -6.08 20.45 2.86
CA MET A 250 -6.34 20.72 4.26
C MET A 250 -5.31 21.71 4.79
N GLY A 251 -5.81 22.79 5.37
CA GLY A 251 -4.98 23.81 6.01
C GLY A 251 -4.93 23.70 7.52
N PHE A 252 -3.83 24.17 8.09
CA PHE A 252 -3.51 24.08 9.52
C PHE A 252 -3.71 25.38 10.29
N ASN A 253 -4.14 26.46 9.62
CA ASN A 253 -4.20 27.81 10.18
C ASN A 253 -2.82 28.32 10.68
N GLU A 254 -1.76 27.91 10.01
CA GLU A 254 -0.39 28.31 10.31
C GLU A 254 0.18 29.20 9.19
N PRO A 255 1.21 30.03 9.46
CA PRO A 255 1.82 30.86 8.42
C PRO A 255 2.45 30.07 7.26
N THR A 256 2.76 28.79 7.47
CA THR A 256 3.37 27.87 6.51
C THR A 256 2.33 26.99 5.80
N ASP A 257 1.06 27.39 5.80
CA ASP A 257 -0.01 26.64 5.16
C ASP A 257 0.12 26.67 3.63
N GLU A 258 -0.05 25.53 2.98
CA GLU A 258 0.13 25.36 1.54
C GLU A 258 -1.17 25.60 0.74
N LEU A 259 -2.24 26.06 1.39
CA LEU A 259 -3.53 26.29 0.73
C LEU A 259 -3.44 27.27 -0.45
N ASP A 260 -2.64 28.34 -0.34
CA ASP A 260 -2.51 29.31 -1.44
C ASP A 260 -1.78 28.71 -2.66
N ASP A 261 -0.78 27.87 -2.42
CA ASP A 261 -0.08 27.13 -3.48
C ASP A 261 -1.00 26.10 -4.14
N ALA A 262 -1.75 25.34 -3.33
CA ALA A 262 -2.73 24.38 -3.81
C ALA A 262 -3.84 25.05 -4.64
N ARG A 263 -4.34 26.22 -4.22
CA ARG A 263 -5.30 27.03 -4.99
C ARG A 263 -4.73 27.45 -6.34
N SER A 264 -3.48 27.87 -6.37
CA SER A 264 -2.82 28.30 -7.61
C SER A 264 -2.74 27.15 -8.62
N ILE A 265 -2.38 25.95 -8.16
CA ILE A 265 -2.36 24.73 -8.99
C ILE A 265 -3.79 24.36 -9.43
N ALA A 266 -4.75 24.39 -8.51
CA ALA A 266 -6.15 24.08 -8.79
C ALA A 266 -6.76 25.02 -9.85
N GLN A 267 -6.44 26.32 -9.78
CA GLN A 267 -6.85 27.32 -10.78
C GLN A 267 -6.20 27.06 -12.13
N TYR A 268 -4.90 26.76 -12.15
CA TYR A 268 -4.16 26.48 -13.39
C TYR A 268 -4.72 25.27 -14.14
N TYR A 269 -5.07 24.20 -13.41
CA TYR A 269 -5.65 22.98 -14.00
C TYR A 269 -7.19 22.95 -14.02
N GLU A 270 -7.85 24.04 -13.60
CA GLU A 270 -9.31 24.19 -13.55
C GLU A 270 -10.02 23.05 -12.79
N THR A 271 -9.47 22.64 -11.65
CA THR A 271 -10.00 21.53 -10.84
C THR A 271 -11.18 21.95 -9.97
N ASP A 272 -12.07 21.00 -9.64
CA ASP A 272 -13.11 21.17 -8.63
C ASP A 272 -12.47 21.07 -7.23
N HIS A 273 -12.02 22.21 -6.71
CA HIS A 273 -11.17 22.27 -5.53
C HIS A 273 -11.97 22.42 -4.23
N HIS A 274 -11.67 21.55 -3.27
CA HIS A 274 -12.30 21.51 -1.95
C HIS A 274 -11.26 21.68 -0.86
N GLU A 275 -11.53 22.61 0.05
CA GLU A 275 -10.62 22.90 1.16
C GLU A 275 -11.31 22.72 2.50
N ILE A 276 -10.55 22.24 3.48
CA ILE A 276 -10.95 22.24 4.88
C ILE A 276 -9.85 22.88 5.72
N LYS A 277 -10.23 23.54 6.80
CA LYS A 277 -9.29 24.03 7.82
C LYS A 277 -9.45 23.21 9.07
N MET A 278 -8.33 22.85 9.68
CA MET A 278 -8.32 22.06 10.90
C MET A 278 -8.94 22.84 12.07
N ASP A 279 -9.77 22.16 12.86
CA ASP A 279 -10.32 22.73 14.10
C ASP A 279 -9.25 22.77 15.20
N LEU A 280 -9.38 23.74 16.12
CA LEU A 280 -8.39 24.09 17.14
C LEU A 280 -8.36 23.11 18.33
N ASN A 281 -9.12 22.01 18.32
CA ASN A 281 -9.16 21.04 19.42
C ASN A 281 -8.77 19.61 19.02
N PRO A 282 -7.53 19.39 18.55
CA PRO A 282 -7.07 18.11 18.00
C PRO A 282 -7.14 16.95 19.01
N MET A 283 -7.02 17.24 20.31
CA MET A 283 -6.91 16.23 21.36
C MET A 283 -8.21 15.43 21.57
N GLN A 284 -9.37 16.02 21.28
CA GLN A 284 -10.66 15.33 21.48
C GLN A 284 -10.82 14.12 20.54
N MET A 285 -10.21 14.18 19.36
CA MET A 285 -10.34 13.15 18.33
C MET A 285 -9.31 12.03 18.48
N MET A 286 -8.29 12.23 19.33
CA MET A 286 -7.17 11.29 19.47
C MET A 286 -7.58 9.85 19.81
N PRO A 287 -8.56 9.58 20.70
CA PRO A 287 -8.99 8.20 20.96
C PRO A 287 -9.47 7.46 19.70
N GLU A 288 -10.23 8.15 18.84
CA GLU A 288 -10.74 7.58 17.58
C GLU A 288 -9.64 7.46 16.53
N VAL A 289 -8.77 8.47 16.43
CA VAL A 289 -7.60 8.43 15.55
C VAL A 289 -6.69 7.26 15.91
N ILE A 290 -6.38 7.06 17.20
CA ILE A 290 -5.56 5.94 17.68
C ILE A 290 -6.22 4.60 17.35
N TRP A 291 -7.55 4.50 17.50
CA TRP A 291 -8.30 3.29 17.16
C TRP A 291 -8.14 2.88 15.70
N HIS A 292 -8.09 3.83 14.77
CA HIS A 292 -7.88 3.57 13.34
C HIS A 292 -6.40 3.47 12.94
N ALA A 293 -5.52 4.19 13.61
CA ALA A 293 -4.09 4.20 13.33
C ALA A 293 -3.40 2.90 13.77
N GLU A 294 -3.87 2.32 14.88
CA GLU A 294 -3.39 1.12 15.58
C GLU A 294 -1.94 1.20 16.10
N GLU A 295 -1.13 2.08 15.55
CA GLU A 295 0.23 2.41 15.96
C GLU A 295 0.43 3.93 15.94
N PRO A 296 1.26 4.50 16.83
CA PRO A 296 1.62 5.90 16.75
C PRO A 296 2.34 6.18 15.43
N LYS A 297 2.02 7.30 14.77
CA LYS A 297 2.71 7.75 13.55
C LYS A 297 2.79 9.27 13.57
N ILE A 298 3.69 9.81 12.75
CA ILE A 298 3.68 11.23 12.44
C ILE A 298 2.45 11.51 11.58
N ASN A 299 1.83 12.68 11.78
CA ASN A 299 0.70 13.18 11.00
C ASN A 299 -0.61 12.34 11.04
N LEU A 300 -0.87 11.61 12.14
CA LEU A 300 -2.05 10.75 12.27
C LEU A 300 -3.39 11.50 12.15
N LEU A 301 -3.50 12.61 12.87
CA LEU A 301 -4.74 13.37 12.92
C LEU A 301 -5.05 14.00 11.56
N GLN A 302 -4.02 14.45 10.86
CA GLN A 302 -4.12 14.99 9.51
C GLN A 302 -4.69 13.96 8.54
N GLY A 303 -4.12 12.75 8.51
CA GLY A 303 -4.60 11.67 7.64
C GLY A 303 -6.04 11.26 7.95
N TYR A 304 -6.41 11.21 9.24
CA TYR A 304 -7.77 10.89 9.65
C TYR A 304 -8.78 11.97 9.22
N LEU A 305 -8.51 13.24 9.53
CA LEU A 305 -9.39 14.36 9.20
C LEU A 305 -9.56 14.52 7.69
N MET A 306 -8.47 14.41 6.96
CA MET A 306 -8.47 14.48 5.51
C MET A 306 -9.30 13.32 4.91
N SER A 307 -9.15 12.09 5.43
CA SER A 307 -9.98 10.96 4.99
C SER A 307 -11.47 11.15 5.34
N GLN A 308 -11.77 11.68 6.53
CA GLN A 308 -13.13 12.01 6.95
C GLN A 308 -13.76 13.08 6.05
N PHE A 309 -12.98 14.09 5.65
CA PHE A 309 -13.40 15.15 4.73
C PHE A 309 -13.70 14.59 3.33
N VAL A 310 -12.77 13.85 2.75
CA VAL A 310 -12.88 13.30 1.39
C VAL A 310 -13.98 12.25 1.26
N SER A 311 -14.19 11.42 2.28
CA SER A 311 -15.18 10.34 2.26
C SER A 311 -16.62 10.80 2.02
N LYS A 312 -16.91 12.09 2.22
CA LYS A 312 -18.20 12.72 1.93
C LYS A 312 -18.45 12.92 0.44
N SER A 313 -17.40 12.96 -0.38
CA SER A 313 -17.44 13.30 -1.80
C SER A 313 -17.02 12.13 -2.70
N VAL A 314 -15.93 11.44 -2.37
CA VAL A 314 -15.37 10.36 -3.19
C VAL A 314 -14.95 9.16 -2.35
N LYS A 315 -14.88 7.99 -2.98
CA LYS A 315 -14.45 6.73 -2.34
C LYS A 315 -12.99 6.38 -2.61
N VAL A 316 -12.44 6.92 -3.70
CA VAL A 316 -11.08 6.65 -4.17
C VAL A 316 -10.33 7.97 -4.23
N ILE A 317 -9.09 7.97 -3.76
CA ILE A 317 -8.22 9.14 -3.79
C ILE A 317 -6.81 8.76 -4.20
N LEU A 318 -6.23 9.55 -5.10
CA LEU A 318 -4.81 9.48 -5.45
C LEU A 318 -4.01 10.43 -4.56
N SER A 319 -2.80 10.03 -4.19
CA SER A 319 -1.90 10.80 -3.34
C SER A 319 -0.48 10.78 -3.91
N GLY A 320 0.26 11.87 -3.75
CA GLY A 320 1.68 11.96 -4.10
C GLY A 320 2.65 11.24 -3.14
N LEU A 321 2.14 10.52 -2.14
CA LEU A 321 2.97 9.80 -1.17
C LEU A 321 3.91 8.80 -1.86
N GLY A 322 5.16 8.75 -1.43
CA GLY A 322 6.20 7.92 -2.04
C GLY A 322 7.12 8.66 -3.02
N GLY A 323 6.78 9.90 -3.41
CA GLY A 323 7.59 10.72 -4.31
C GLY A 323 8.96 11.01 -3.72
N ASP A 324 9.00 11.50 -2.47
CA ASP A 324 10.24 11.77 -1.74
C ASP A 324 11.13 10.52 -1.57
N GLU A 325 10.55 9.36 -1.25
CA GLU A 325 11.32 8.10 -1.14
C GLU A 325 11.91 7.68 -2.48
N LEU A 326 11.16 7.82 -3.58
CA LEU A 326 11.59 7.39 -4.90
C LEU A 326 12.65 8.32 -5.49
N PHE A 327 12.51 9.62 -5.29
CA PHE A 327 13.38 10.66 -5.89
C PHE A 327 14.38 11.27 -4.90
N SER A 328 14.47 10.75 -3.67
CA SER A 328 15.32 11.30 -2.60
C SER A 328 15.04 12.78 -2.32
N GLY A 329 13.74 13.13 -2.24
CA GLY A 329 13.27 14.51 -2.11
C GLY A 329 13.47 15.14 -0.73
N TYR A 330 13.70 14.34 0.31
CA TYR A 330 13.93 14.85 1.66
C TYR A 330 15.17 15.75 1.76
N ASP A 331 15.03 16.89 2.45
CA ASP A 331 16.11 17.88 2.66
C ASP A 331 17.42 17.27 3.17
N ILE A 332 17.34 16.21 3.98
CA ILE A 332 18.52 15.50 4.50
C ILE A 332 19.45 15.03 3.37
N HIS A 333 18.91 14.64 2.21
CA HIS A 333 19.71 14.20 1.06
C HIS A 333 20.49 15.36 0.45
N ARG A 334 19.97 16.59 0.49
CA ARG A 334 20.70 17.79 0.06
C ARG A 334 21.96 18.01 0.91
N TYR A 335 21.90 17.69 2.20
CA TYR A 335 23.06 17.80 3.10
C TYR A 335 24.00 16.62 2.98
N ILE A 336 23.50 15.39 2.82
CA ILE A 336 24.32 14.16 2.75
C ILE A 336 25.02 13.99 1.40
N TYR A 337 24.35 14.30 0.29
CA TYR A 337 24.87 14.04 -1.06
C TYR A 337 26.24 14.69 -1.36
N PRO A 338 26.53 15.94 -0.91
CA PRO A 338 27.87 16.51 -0.99
C PRO A 338 28.95 15.70 -0.26
N PHE A 339 28.62 15.02 0.84
CA PHE A 339 29.56 14.17 1.58
C PHE A 339 29.84 12.83 0.87
N ASN A 340 28.99 12.37 -0.06
CA ASN A 340 29.30 11.18 -0.88
C ASN A 340 30.51 11.41 -1.78
N ARG A 341 30.76 12.64 -2.25
CA ARG A 341 32.00 12.97 -2.98
C ARG A 341 33.23 12.89 -2.09
N LEU A 342 33.12 13.31 -0.83
CA LEU A 342 34.18 13.14 0.18
C LEU A 342 34.44 11.65 0.44
N HIS A 343 33.40 10.83 0.52
CA HIS A 343 33.52 9.37 0.66
C HIS A 343 34.31 8.73 -0.49
N GLN A 344 34.04 9.13 -1.74
CA GLN A 344 34.79 8.62 -2.91
C GLN A 344 36.26 9.08 -2.94
N MET A 345 36.61 10.11 -2.17
CA MET A 345 37.97 10.63 -2.03
C MET A 345 38.69 10.11 -0.79
N ILE A 346 37.99 9.40 0.12
CA ILE A 346 38.58 8.80 1.30
C ILE A 346 39.28 7.50 0.87
N PRO A 347 40.59 7.35 1.13
CA PRO A 347 41.28 6.09 0.89
C PRO A 347 40.67 4.96 1.72
N SER A 348 40.53 3.78 1.13
CA SER A 348 39.91 2.60 1.76
C SER A 348 40.51 2.23 3.13
N TRP A 349 41.80 2.46 3.36
CA TRP A 349 42.45 2.22 4.65
C TRP A 349 41.98 3.18 5.77
N LEU A 350 41.52 4.39 5.41
CA LEU A 350 41.00 5.37 6.35
C LEU A 350 39.52 5.08 6.67
N GLU A 351 38.78 4.58 5.69
CA GLU A 351 37.40 4.10 5.83
C GLU A 351 37.32 2.93 6.83
N GLU A 352 38.17 1.91 6.67
CA GLU A 352 38.26 0.78 7.61
C GLU A 352 38.57 1.24 9.05
N LYS A 353 39.42 2.26 9.23
CA LYS A 353 39.77 2.81 10.55
C LYS A 353 38.67 3.66 11.19
N LEU A 354 37.90 4.40 10.39
CA LEU A 354 36.84 5.26 10.89
C LEU A 354 35.57 4.47 11.22
N PHE A 355 35.26 3.42 10.45
CA PHE A 355 34.01 2.66 10.60
C PHE A 355 34.15 1.37 11.42
N SER A 356 35.36 0.87 11.67
CA SER A 356 35.58 -0.28 12.59
C SER A 356 35.19 -0.01 14.05
N GLY A 357 35.03 1.26 14.45
CA GLY A 357 34.57 1.64 15.79
C GLY A 357 33.05 1.81 15.93
N ILE A 358 32.29 1.76 14.83
CA ILE A 358 30.84 2.01 14.80
C ILE A 358 30.02 0.69 14.72
N SER A 359 30.69 -0.43 14.49
CA SER A 359 30.10 -1.77 14.49
C SER A 359 30.19 -2.47 15.86
N HIS A 360 29.63 -1.86 16.91
CA HIS A 360 29.35 -2.55 18.17
C HIS A 360 27.99 -2.17 18.74
#